data_AF-A0A8T5PPX9-F1
#
_entry.id   AF-A0A8T5PPX9-F1
#
_cell.length_a   1.000
_cell.length_b   1.000
_cell.length_c   1.000
_cell.angle_alpha   90.00
_cell.angle_beta   90.00
_cell.angle_gamma   90.00
#
_symmetry.space_group_name_H-M   'P 1'
#
loop_
_entity.id
_entity.type
_entity.pdbx_description
1 polymer ?
#
loop_
_entity_poly.entity_id
_entity_poly.type
_entity_poly.pdbx_seq_one_letter_code
_entity_poly.pdbx_strand_id
1 'polypeptide(L)'
;MKDILKYAVSNLWDRKTRSLLSILSILIGITAIFALISFGQGLNSYMLEFGEEMGTDKVFMMPGGGLAQAPGTSNILFSEDDLDFIKKVNGVGEASGMFIENGRIKFKDYREVYT
;
A
#
# COMPACT_ATOMS: atom_id res chain seq x y z
N MET A 1 18.35 32.25 37.99
CA MET A 1 18.04 31.48 36.76
C MET A 1 16.64 31.80 36.22
N LYS A 2 15.59 31.75 37.06
CA LYS A 2 14.24 32.19 36.67
C LYS A 2 14.18 33.66 36.20
N ASP A 3 14.91 34.55 36.85
CA ASP A 3 14.94 35.98 36.47
C ASP A 3 15.54 36.21 35.08
N ILE A 4 16.56 35.43 34.72
CA ILE A 4 17.23 35.53 33.41
C ILE A 4 16.27 35.08 32.29
N LEU A 5 15.55 33.97 32.49
CA LEU A 5 14.52 33.51 31.57
C LEU A 5 13.39 34.54 31.41
N LYS A 6 12.93 35.12 32.53
CA LYS A 6 11.89 36.15 32.52
C LYS A 6 12.34 37.41 31.77
N TYR A 7 13.58 37.85 31.99
CA TYR A 7 14.17 38.99 31.28
C TYR A 7 14.36 38.73 29.79
N ALA A 8 14.80 37.53 29.40
CA ALA A 8 14.96 37.14 28.01
C ALA A 8 13.61 37.13 27.27
N VAL A 9 12.57 36.53 27.87
CA VAL A 9 11.21 36.50 27.30
C VAL A 9 10.62 37.90 27.20
N SER A 10 10.81 38.75 28.21
CA SER A 10 10.37 40.15 28.17
C SER A 10 11.01 40.91 27.01
N ASN A 11 12.32 40.76 26.80
CA ASN A 11 13.04 41.41 25.70
C ASN A 11 12.55 40.96 24.31
N LEU A 12 12.18 39.68 24.14
CA LEU A 12 11.56 39.19 22.90
C LEU A 12 10.20 39.86 22.67
N TRP A 13 9.46 40.12 23.76
CA TRP A 13 8.16 40.80 23.76
C TRP A 13 8.25 42.33 23.56
N ASP A 14 9.40 42.95 23.82
CA ASP A 14 9.63 44.38 23.56
C ASP A 14 9.84 44.65 22.06
N ARG A 15 10.37 43.68 21.31
CA ARG A 15 10.55 43.75 19.85
C ARG A 15 9.72 42.71 19.10
N LYS A 16 8.42 42.69 19.40
CA LYS A 16 7.43 41.70 18.91
C LYS A 16 7.56 41.40 17.41
N THR A 17 7.55 42.42 16.57
CA THR A 17 7.49 42.22 15.11
C THR A 17 8.72 41.52 14.55
N ARG A 18 9.93 41.95 14.99
CA ARG A 18 11.20 41.36 14.53
C ARG A 18 11.37 39.94 15.08
N SER A 19 11.06 39.76 16.36
CA SER A 19 11.23 38.48 17.04
C SER A 19 10.25 37.43 16.52
N LEU A 20 8.97 37.80 16.35
CA LEU A 20 7.95 36.91 15.78
C LEU A 20 8.28 36.47 14.37
N LEU A 21 8.72 37.38 13.50
CA LEU A 21 9.04 37.03 12.11
C LEU A 21 10.23 36.07 12.03
N SER A 22 11.28 36.27 12.84
CA SER A 22 12.42 35.35 12.90
C SER A 22 12.03 33.96 13.41
N ILE A 23 11.22 33.89 14.48
CA ILE A 23 10.74 32.61 15.02
C ILE A 23 9.85 31.90 13.99
N LEU A 24 8.97 32.64 13.32
CA LEU A 24 8.08 32.10 12.30
C LEU A 24 8.86 31.53 11.11
N SER A 25 9.89 32.22 10.63
CA SER A 25 10.74 31.74 9.54
C SER A 25 11.43 30.41 9.88
N ILE A 26 11.98 30.30 11.10
CA ILE A 26 12.63 29.06 11.56
C ILE A 26 11.58 27.93 11.67
N LEU A 27 10.41 28.24 12.24
CA LEU A 27 9.33 27.28 12.41
C LEU A 27 8.84 26.72 11.06
N ILE A 28 8.55 27.60 10.10
CA ILE A 28 8.09 27.19 8.76
C ILE A 28 9.16 26.36 8.06
N GLY A 29 10.44 26.76 8.14
CA GLY A 29 11.54 26.02 7.52
C GLY A 29 11.68 24.60 8.06
N ILE A 30 11.72 24.44 9.39
CA ILE A 30 11.84 23.13 10.02
C ILE A 30 10.58 22.30 9.76
N THR A 31 9.39 22.90 9.82
CA THR A 31 8.11 22.21 9.57
C THR A 31 8.04 21.69 8.13
N ALA A 32 8.48 22.47 7.14
CA ALA A 32 8.48 22.05 5.75
C ALA A 32 9.41 20.85 5.51
N ILE A 33 10.63 20.90 6.07
CA ILE A 33 11.59 19.79 5.99
C ILE A 33 11.04 18.55 6.68
N PHE A 34 10.48 18.71 7.88
CA PHE A 34 9.90 17.61 8.64
C PHE A 34 8.72 16.96 7.93
N ALA A 35 7.82 17.76 7.37
CA ALA A 35 6.69 17.28 6.59
C ALA A 35 7.15 16.50 5.36
N LEU A 36 8.15 17.01 4.62
CA LEU A 36 8.69 16.35 3.44
C LEU A 36 9.36 15.01 3.78
N ILE A 37 10.15 14.95 4.85
CA ILE A 37 10.80 13.69 5.30
C ILE A 37 9.74 12.67 5.70
N SER A 38 8.77 13.09 6.53
CA SER A 38 7.71 12.20 7.03
C SER A 38 6.86 11.66 5.87
N PHE A 39 6.52 12.53 4.92
CA PHE A 39 5.78 12.14 3.71
C PHE A 39 6.60 11.18 2.85
N GLY A 40 7.87 11.47 2.61
CA GLY A 40 8.76 10.60 1.81
C GLY A 40 8.90 9.19 2.42
N GLN A 41 9.07 9.10 3.74
CA GLN A 41 9.13 7.82 4.44
C GLN A 41 7.80 7.06 4.38
N GLY A 42 6.68 7.77 4.56
CA GLY A 42 5.34 7.18 4.44
C GLY A 42 5.06 6.65 3.04
N LEU A 43 5.40 7.43 2.00
CA LEU A 43 5.23 7.02 0.61
C LEU A 43 6.09 5.81 0.26
N ASN A 44 7.34 5.76 0.74
CA ASN A 44 8.21 4.60 0.53
C ASN A 44 7.62 3.34 1.17
N SER A 45 7.13 3.46 2.41
CA SER A 45 6.50 2.33 3.11
C SER A 45 5.25 1.84 2.37
N TYR A 46 4.41 2.77 1.91
CA TYR A 46 3.23 2.46 1.10
C TYR A 46 3.59 1.77 -0.22
N MET A 47 4.64 2.23 -0.91
CA MET A 47 5.09 1.60 -2.16
C MET A 47 5.63 0.19 -1.94
N LEU A 48 6.31 -0.06 -0.81
CA LEU A 48 6.78 -1.38 -0.43
C LEU A 48 5.61 -2.32 -0.15
N GLU A 49 4.66 -1.91 0.69
CA GLU A 49 3.46 -2.69 1.02
C GLU A 49 2.63 -2.97 -0.23
N PHE A 50 2.41 -1.97 -1.08
CA PHE A 50 1.75 -2.16 -2.37
C PHE A 50 2.47 -3.17 -3.26
N GLY A 51 3.81 -3.13 -3.32
CA GLY A 51 4.61 -4.10 -4.06
C GLY A 51 4.47 -5.52 -3.51
N GLU A 52 4.51 -5.68 -2.18
CA GLU A 52 4.29 -6.97 -1.50
C GLU A 52 2.88 -7.52 -1.78
N GLU A 53 1.85 -6.68 -1.69
CA GLU A 53 0.46 -7.06 -1.97
C GLU A 53 0.25 -7.49 -3.44
N MET A 54 0.85 -6.74 -4.38
CA MET A 54 0.84 -7.02 -5.81
C MET A 54 1.48 -8.37 -6.15
N GLY A 55 2.20 -8.99 -5.22
CA GLY A 55 2.63 -10.38 -5.33
C GLY A 55 4.05 -10.53 -5.86
N THR A 56 5.00 -9.78 -5.33
CA THR A 56 6.44 -10.04 -5.52
C THR A 56 6.83 -11.50 -5.21
N ASP A 57 6.03 -12.20 -4.42
CA ASP A 57 6.18 -13.62 -4.06
C ASP A 57 4.99 -14.50 -4.51
N LYS A 58 4.19 -14.07 -5.51
CA LYS A 58 3.04 -14.84 -6.01
C LYS A 58 3.28 -15.30 -7.45
N VAL A 59 3.08 -16.60 -7.70
CA VAL A 59 3.16 -17.18 -9.05
C VAL A 59 1.78 -17.64 -9.49
N PHE A 60 1.30 -17.09 -10.61
CA PHE A 60 0.03 -17.50 -11.22
C PHE A 60 0.28 -18.55 -12.30
N MET A 61 -0.33 -19.72 -12.13
CA MET A 61 -0.29 -20.81 -13.10
C MET A 61 -1.65 -20.93 -13.79
N MET A 62 -1.67 -20.80 -15.11
CA MET A 62 -2.86 -21.00 -15.95
C MET A 62 -2.59 -22.11 -16.96
N PRO A 63 -3.49 -23.09 -17.11
CA PRO A 63 -3.29 -24.17 -18.06
C PRO A 63 -3.54 -23.69 -19.49
N GLY A 64 -2.70 -24.15 -20.43
CA GLY A 64 -2.86 -23.96 -21.89
C GLY A 64 -2.55 -22.56 -22.43
N GLY A 65 -1.31 -22.10 -22.23
CA GLY A 65 -0.73 -20.96 -22.96
C GLY A 65 -0.69 -19.63 -22.20
N GLY A 66 -1.13 -19.62 -20.94
CA GLY A 66 -1.06 -18.43 -20.09
C GLY A 66 -1.97 -17.29 -20.56
N LEU A 67 -1.58 -16.05 -20.27
CA LEU A 67 -2.37 -14.83 -20.56
C LEU A 67 -2.61 -14.56 -22.05
N ALA A 68 -1.92 -15.28 -22.96
CA ALA A 68 -2.08 -15.13 -24.40
C ALA A 68 -3.34 -15.85 -24.95
N GLN A 69 -3.98 -16.71 -24.15
CA GLN A 69 -5.20 -17.41 -24.52
C GLN A 69 -6.34 -17.03 -23.57
N ALA A 70 -7.57 -17.02 -24.08
CA ALA A 70 -8.73 -16.67 -23.27
C ALA A 70 -8.91 -17.70 -22.14
N PRO A 71 -9.26 -17.28 -20.92
CA PRO A 71 -9.51 -18.20 -19.81
C PRO A 71 -10.55 -19.27 -20.22
N GLY A 72 -10.22 -20.55 -20.00
CA GLY A 72 -11.11 -21.67 -20.30
C GLY A 72 -11.01 -22.26 -21.72
N THR A 73 -10.08 -21.79 -22.57
CA THR A 73 -9.86 -22.39 -23.91
C THR A 73 -8.91 -23.59 -23.91
N SER A 74 -8.34 -23.97 -22.77
CA SER A 74 -7.41 -25.07 -22.65
C SER A 74 -8.10 -26.37 -22.25
N ASN A 75 -7.68 -27.47 -22.87
CA ASN A 75 -8.16 -28.83 -22.52
C ASN A 75 -7.41 -29.43 -21.32
N ILE A 76 -6.55 -28.66 -20.66
CA ILE A 76 -5.75 -29.08 -19.52
C ILE A 76 -6.41 -28.46 -18.29
N LEU A 77 -6.77 -29.29 -17.32
CA LEU A 77 -7.35 -28.88 -16.04
C LEU A 77 -6.37 -29.24 -14.93
N PHE A 78 -6.22 -28.36 -13.95
CA PHE A 78 -5.50 -28.69 -12.72
C PHE A 78 -6.40 -29.53 -11.82
N SER A 79 -5.87 -30.64 -11.31
CA SER A 79 -6.53 -31.49 -10.31
C SER A 79 -6.10 -31.09 -8.89
N GLU A 80 -6.81 -31.58 -7.88
CA GLU A 80 -6.40 -31.43 -6.47
C GLU A 80 -5.04 -32.09 -6.21
N ASP A 81 -4.73 -33.20 -6.90
CA ASP A 81 -3.43 -33.88 -6.80
C ASP A 81 -2.27 -32.98 -7.24
N ASP A 82 -2.47 -32.16 -8.27
CA ASP A 82 -1.46 -31.20 -8.74
C ASP A 82 -1.21 -30.12 -7.69
N LEU A 83 -2.27 -29.64 -7.04
CA LEU A 83 -2.19 -28.66 -5.96
C LEU A 83 -1.40 -29.22 -4.77
N ASP A 84 -1.68 -30.47 -4.37
CA ASP A 84 -1.01 -31.14 -3.27
C ASP A 84 0.46 -31.46 -3.56
N PHE A 85 0.79 -31.70 -4.83
CA PHE A 85 2.17 -31.81 -5.27
C PHE A 85 2.89 -30.46 -5.13
N ILE A 86 2.30 -29.37 -5.63
CA ILE A 86 2.89 -28.02 -5.59
C ILE A 86 3.14 -27.56 -4.14
N LYS A 87 2.20 -27.82 -3.22
CA LYS A 87 2.35 -27.50 -1.78
C LYS A 87 3.56 -28.17 -1.12
N LYS A 88 4.07 -29.28 -1.67
CA LYS A 88 5.21 -30.03 -1.12
C LYS A 88 6.56 -29.59 -1.69
N VAL A 89 6.56 -28.73 -2.72
CA VAL A 89 7.79 -28.24 -3.34
C VAL A 89 8.49 -27.26 -2.40
N ASN A 90 9.80 -27.43 -2.21
CA ASN A 90 10.60 -26.52 -1.39
C ASN A 90 10.57 -25.09 -1.97
N GLY A 91 10.24 -24.12 -1.12
CA GLY A 91 10.10 -22.71 -1.51
C GLY A 91 8.65 -22.28 -1.77
N VAL A 92 7.69 -23.21 -1.82
CA VAL A 92 6.26 -22.87 -1.87
C VAL A 92 5.73 -22.81 -0.44
N GLY A 93 5.41 -21.60 0.04
CA GLY A 93 4.78 -21.42 1.36
C GLY A 93 3.31 -21.83 1.37
N GLU A 94 2.57 -21.43 0.34
CA GLU A 94 1.15 -21.72 0.20
C GLU A 94 0.78 -21.86 -1.29
N ALA A 95 -0.19 -22.74 -1.59
CA ALA A 95 -0.76 -22.88 -2.92
C ALA A 95 -2.27 -23.06 -2.82
N SER A 96 -3.01 -22.30 -3.63
CA SER A 96 -4.47 -22.34 -3.70
C SER A 96 -4.94 -22.40 -5.14
N GLY A 97 -6.04 -23.13 -5.36
CA GLY A 97 -6.68 -23.25 -6.67
C GLY A 97 -7.69 -22.13 -6.87
N MET A 98 -7.72 -21.58 -8.08
CA MET A 98 -8.75 -20.61 -8.49
C MET A 98 -9.64 -21.26 -9.55
N PHE A 99 -10.94 -21.30 -9.27
CA PHE A 99 -11.97 -21.69 -10.23
C PHE A 99 -12.83 -20.47 -10.52
N ILE A 100 -12.99 -20.16 -11.80
CA ILE A 100 -13.86 -19.07 -12.27
C ILE A 100 -15.06 -19.75 -12.93
N GLU A 101 -16.22 -19.62 -12.31
CA GLU A 101 -17.50 -20.07 -12.87
C GLU A 101 -18.42 -18.85 -13.01
N ASN A 102 -19.01 -18.68 -14.19
CA ASN A 102 -19.96 -17.59 -14.43
C ASN A 102 -21.31 -17.96 -13.79
N GLY A 103 -21.72 -17.22 -12.76
CA GLY A 103 -22.95 -17.45 -12.03
C GLY A 103 -24.00 -16.39 -12.31
N ARG A 104 -25.26 -16.76 -12.54
CA ARG A 104 -26.37 -15.78 -12.60
C ARG A 104 -26.78 -15.38 -11.19
N ILE A 105 -26.32 -14.23 -10.74
CA ILE A 105 -26.76 -13.64 -9.47
C ILE A 105 -28.08 -12.89 -9.72
N LYS A 106 -29.20 -13.47 -9.28
CA LYS A 106 -30.49 -12.77 -9.23
C LYS A 106 -30.66 -12.10 -7.88
N PHE A 107 -30.46 -10.78 -7.84
CA PHE A 107 -30.90 -9.96 -6.71
C PHE A 107 -32.20 -9.24 -7.10
N LYS A 108 -33.20 -9.31 -6.23
CA LYS A 108 -34.62 -8.90 -6.42
C LYS A 108 -34.88 -7.88 -7.55
N ASP A 109 -35.72 -8.28 -8.50
CA ASP A 109 -36.41 -7.51 -9.56
C ASP A 109 -35.64 -6.49 -10.42
N TYR A 110 -34.32 -6.32 -10.25
CA TYR A 110 -33.56 -5.40 -11.08
C TYR A 110 -32.26 -5.98 -11.62
N ARG A 111 -32.27 -6.14 -12.95
CA ARG A 111 -31.19 -6.37 -13.92
C ARG A 111 -30.19 -7.48 -13.60
N GLU A 112 -30.23 -8.50 -14.44
CA GLU A 112 -29.20 -9.52 -14.58
C GLU A 112 -27.86 -8.84 -14.89
N VAL A 113 -26.91 -8.93 -13.96
CA VAL A 113 -25.51 -8.59 -14.19
C VAL A 113 -24.77 -9.90 -14.37
N TYR A 114 -24.16 -10.07 -15.54
CA TYR A 114 -23.26 -11.19 -15.81
C TYR A 114 -21.94 -10.92 -15.08
N THR A 115 -21.48 -11.87 -14.27
CA THR A 115 -20.15 -11.89 -13.65
C THR A 115 -19.52 -13.24 -13.91
#